data_AF-A0A3D0F445-F1
#
_entry.id   AF-A0A3D0F445-F1
#
_cell.length_a   1.000
_cell.length_b   1.000
_cell.length_c   1.000
_cell.angle_alpha   90.00
_cell.angle_beta   90.00
_cell.angle_gamma   90.00
#
_symmetry.space_group_name_H-M   'P 1'
#
loop_
_entity.id
_entity.type
_entity.pdbx_description
1 polymer ?
#
loop_
_entity_poly.entity_id
_entity_poly.type
_entity_poly.pdbx_seq_one_letter_code
_entity_poly.pdbx_strand_id
1 'polypeptide(L)'
;MSKIAILLAVFAFIPISGFSQNSETVKRINVKYTPGAGDISEIIKSYEILPLDANLEAYVKNPCREIFSDSLILIMDGTLNKIVIFNSNGKYLNSISRKGRGPQEYNFINDFFFNSADRVVSVVDRDKIKCYNLKGEFINEVSLGFTPNRVSFLPPVSQIVEKVVPSDHSESDYYIRLTNNNFKTKSARLPLKPLTGPGFGVEGQIYRTLVNGKSAYFFSYFGDTVYHINSERIRPAYAFKYDKKTTIVTDGTFNPEVDETYRYLSYFELPGLNLLFYRFKNEQYCLAFNPKSESTKTFKTPFVLRDVVNGNGILLANSLSIGKLIEMFDPGRKKCSNPGVLDNVLKDSESGIQCFVKICFLN
;
A
#
# COMPACT_ATOMS: atom_id res chain seq x y z
N MET A 1 -56.85 43.96 -40.84
CA MET A 1 -55.41 43.62 -40.91
C MET A 1 -54.71 44.51 -39.89
N SER A 2 -53.93 44.09 -38.89
CA SER A 2 -53.57 42.81 -38.29
C SER A 2 -53.30 43.13 -36.81
N LYS A 3 -53.74 42.26 -35.89
CA LYS A 3 -53.66 42.45 -34.44
C LYS A 3 -52.21 42.54 -33.95
N ILE A 4 -51.96 43.48 -33.05
CA ILE A 4 -50.75 43.57 -32.22
C ILE A 4 -50.73 42.36 -31.28
N ALA A 5 -49.68 41.55 -31.33
CA ALA A 5 -49.41 40.50 -30.36
C ALA A 5 -48.07 40.82 -29.67
N ILE A 6 -48.17 41.24 -28.41
CA ILE A 6 -47.05 41.41 -27.48
C ILE A 6 -46.58 40.00 -27.10
N LEU A 7 -45.38 39.61 -27.54
CA LEU A 7 -44.74 38.37 -27.10
C LEU A 7 -43.84 38.70 -25.89
N LEU A 8 -44.40 38.58 -24.69
CA LEU A 8 -43.65 38.52 -23.43
C LEU A 8 -42.90 37.19 -23.39
N ALA A 9 -41.57 37.23 -23.59
CA ALA A 9 -40.71 36.07 -23.37
C ALA A 9 -40.66 35.77 -21.86
N VAL A 10 -41.47 34.81 -21.42
CA VAL A 10 -41.38 34.22 -20.09
C VAL A 10 -40.06 33.45 -20.02
N PHE A 11 -39.06 34.02 -19.34
CA PHE A 11 -37.91 33.25 -18.85
C PHE A 11 -38.45 32.23 -17.84
N ALA A 12 -38.69 31.01 -18.31
CA ALA A 12 -38.83 29.88 -17.43
C ALA A 12 -37.49 29.69 -16.71
N PHE A 13 -37.40 30.22 -15.50
CA PHE A 13 -36.49 29.71 -14.48
C PHE A 13 -36.86 28.23 -14.31
N ILE A 14 -36.15 27.34 -15.00
CA ILE A 14 -36.08 25.94 -14.60
C ILE A 14 -35.18 26.00 -13.37
N PRO A 15 -35.70 25.87 -12.12
CA PRO A 15 -34.82 25.62 -11.01
C PRO A 15 -34.07 24.35 -11.39
N ILE A 16 -32.75 24.45 -11.48
CA ILE A 16 -31.87 23.28 -11.51
C ILE A 16 -32.17 22.58 -10.18
N SER A 17 -33.14 21.67 -10.23
CA SER A 17 -33.53 20.78 -9.16
C SER A 17 -32.24 20.17 -8.65
N GLY A 18 -31.99 20.38 -7.36
CA GLY A 18 -30.70 20.27 -6.73
C GLY A 18 -29.87 19.12 -7.29
N PHE A 19 -28.67 19.47 -7.76
CA PHE A 19 -27.54 18.58 -7.54
C PHE A 19 -27.45 18.42 -6.02
N SER A 20 -28.15 17.41 -5.49
CA SER A 20 -27.74 16.78 -4.26
C SER A 20 -26.31 16.36 -4.53
N GLN A 21 -25.34 17.16 -4.07
CA GLN A 21 -24.12 16.56 -3.58
C GLN A 21 -24.62 15.59 -2.51
N ASN A 22 -24.82 14.32 -2.88
CA ASN A 22 -24.79 13.26 -1.91
C ASN A 22 -23.45 13.46 -1.21
N SER A 23 -23.47 14.13 -0.07
CA SER A 23 -22.36 14.13 0.86
C SER A 23 -22.37 12.71 1.41
N GLU A 24 -21.79 11.78 0.64
CA GLU A 24 -21.51 10.45 1.15
C GLU A 24 -20.71 10.66 2.44
N THR A 25 -21.36 10.33 3.54
CA THR A 25 -20.83 10.60 4.87
C THR A 25 -19.68 9.64 5.11
N VAL A 26 -18.48 10.19 5.32
CA VAL A 26 -17.31 9.39 5.71
C VAL A 26 -17.65 8.54 6.93
N LYS A 27 -17.45 7.22 6.83
CA LYS A 27 -17.75 6.32 7.94
C LYS A 27 -16.70 6.46 9.02
N ARG A 28 -17.12 6.79 10.24
CA ARG A 28 -16.20 6.96 11.38
C ARG A 28 -16.01 5.66 12.12
N ILE A 29 -14.75 5.25 12.30
CA ILE A 29 -14.38 4.01 12.97
C ILE A 29 -13.60 4.34 14.23
N ASN A 30 -14.09 3.92 15.40
CA ASN A 30 -13.38 4.15 16.65
C ASN A 30 -12.22 3.17 16.79
N VAL A 31 -11.02 3.69 17.07
CA VAL A 31 -9.83 2.91 17.41
C VAL A 31 -9.55 3.13 18.88
N LYS A 32 -9.66 2.06 19.67
CA LYS A 32 -9.48 2.10 21.12
C LYS A 32 -8.47 1.06 21.58
N TYR A 33 -7.67 1.41 22.59
CA TYR A 33 -6.75 0.46 23.19
C TYR A 33 -7.58 -0.61 23.90
N THR A 34 -7.37 -1.86 23.49
CA THR A 34 -8.17 -3.00 23.95
C THR A 34 -7.22 -4.01 24.64
N PRO A 35 -6.87 -3.79 25.92
CA PRO A 35 -6.08 -4.77 26.66
C PRO A 35 -6.85 -6.09 26.74
N GLY A 36 -6.16 -7.21 26.50
CA GLY A 36 -6.81 -8.52 26.44
C GLY A 36 -7.67 -8.76 25.20
N ALA A 37 -7.43 -8.02 24.10
CA ALA A 37 -7.97 -8.36 22.79
C ALA A 37 -7.74 -9.85 22.45
N GLY A 38 -8.72 -10.46 21.77
CA GLY A 38 -8.63 -11.84 21.30
C GLY A 38 -7.51 -12.05 20.28
N ASP A 39 -7.31 -13.27 19.83
CA ASP A 39 -6.22 -13.60 18.91
C ASP A 39 -6.67 -13.52 17.45
N ILE A 40 -5.84 -12.98 16.56
CA ILE A 40 -6.15 -12.86 15.12
C ILE A 40 -6.47 -14.21 14.48
N SER A 41 -5.94 -15.30 15.04
CA SER A 41 -6.25 -16.67 14.64
C SER A 41 -7.76 -16.95 14.65
N GLU A 42 -8.56 -16.30 15.50
CA GLU A 42 -10.02 -16.45 15.54
C GLU A 42 -10.69 -16.13 14.20
N ILE A 43 -10.10 -15.23 13.40
CA ILE A 43 -10.64 -14.83 12.10
C ILE A 43 -9.83 -15.37 10.92
N ILE A 44 -8.77 -16.14 11.17
CA ILE A 44 -8.04 -16.85 10.10
C ILE A 44 -8.78 -18.16 9.81
N LYS A 45 -9.31 -18.26 8.59
CA LYS A 45 -9.97 -19.46 8.08
C LYS A 45 -8.95 -20.52 7.65
N SER A 46 -8.01 -20.11 6.81
CA SER A 46 -6.95 -20.97 6.29
C SER A 46 -5.77 -20.14 5.80
N TYR A 47 -4.64 -20.79 5.53
CA TYR A 47 -3.54 -20.19 4.79
C TYR A 47 -2.89 -21.16 3.82
N GLU A 48 -2.18 -20.62 2.85
CA GLU A 48 -1.40 -21.36 1.84
C GLU A 48 0.02 -20.80 1.79
N ILE A 49 1.02 -21.70 1.72
CA ILE A 49 2.42 -21.33 1.55
C ILE A 49 2.78 -21.31 0.07
N LEU A 50 3.41 -20.23 -0.38
CA LEU A 50 3.99 -20.10 -1.71
C LEU A 50 5.49 -19.80 -1.58
N PRO A 51 6.38 -20.81 -1.64
CA PRO A 51 7.81 -20.57 -1.69
C PRO A 51 8.19 -19.99 -3.06
N LEU A 52 9.18 -19.10 -3.05
CA LEU A 52 9.77 -18.58 -4.28
C LEU A 52 11.01 -19.39 -4.67
N ASP A 53 11.28 -19.49 -5.97
CA ASP A 53 12.55 -20.03 -6.43
C ASP A 53 13.71 -19.22 -5.83
N ALA A 54 14.78 -19.92 -5.46
CA ALA A 54 15.90 -19.33 -4.73
C ALA A 54 17.27 -19.73 -5.30
N ASN A 55 17.32 -19.99 -6.61
CA ASN A 55 18.60 -20.02 -7.29
C ASN A 55 19.30 -18.66 -7.16
N LEU A 56 20.60 -18.60 -7.48
CA LEU A 56 21.42 -17.40 -7.28
C LEU A 56 20.83 -16.14 -7.95
N GLU A 57 20.21 -16.30 -9.11
CA GLU A 57 19.60 -15.21 -9.87
C GLU A 57 18.28 -14.72 -9.25
N ALA A 58 17.50 -15.65 -8.72
CA ALA A 58 16.21 -15.44 -8.06
C ALA A 58 16.34 -14.96 -6.61
N TYR A 59 17.51 -15.12 -5.99
CA TYR A 59 17.70 -14.79 -4.58
C TYR A 59 17.35 -13.32 -4.28
N VAL A 60 16.52 -13.13 -3.25
CA VAL A 60 16.12 -11.85 -2.68
C VAL A 60 16.60 -11.80 -1.24
N LYS A 61 17.57 -10.93 -0.98
CA LYS A 61 18.21 -10.68 0.31
C LYS A 61 17.37 -9.79 1.21
N ASN A 62 16.91 -8.65 0.69
CA ASN A 62 16.15 -7.66 1.46
C ASN A 62 14.92 -7.19 0.67
N PRO A 63 13.78 -7.89 0.76
CA PRO A 63 12.55 -7.50 0.09
C PRO A 63 12.02 -6.18 0.67
N CYS A 64 11.96 -5.14 -0.16
CA CYS A 64 11.56 -3.80 0.27
C CYS A 64 10.24 -3.33 -0.37
N ARG A 65 9.86 -3.90 -1.52
CA ARG A 65 8.58 -3.64 -2.18
C ARG A 65 8.16 -4.81 -3.05
N GLU A 66 6.90 -5.18 -2.98
CA GLU A 66 6.29 -6.23 -3.77
C GLU A 66 5.17 -5.66 -4.66
N ILE A 67 5.01 -6.21 -5.86
CA ILE A 67 3.85 -5.98 -6.72
C ILE A 67 3.29 -7.32 -7.17
N PHE A 68 2.00 -7.51 -6.93
CA PHE A 68 1.24 -8.66 -7.38
C PHE A 68 0.34 -8.27 -8.53
N SER A 69 0.53 -8.93 -9.67
CA SER A 69 -0.40 -8.89 -10.80
C SER A 69 -1.06 -10.26 -10.96
N ASP A 70 -2.01 -10.39 -11.88
CA ASP A 70 -2.71 -11.66 -12.07
C ASP A 70 -1.79 -12.80 -12.55
N SER A 71 -0.64 -12.48 -13.15
CA SER A 71 0.31 -13.47 -13.70
C SER A 71 1.73 -13.40 -13.14
N LEU A 72 2.11 -12.30 -12.49
CA LEU A 72 3.48 -12.04 -12.04
C LEU A 72 3.54 -11.55 -10.61
N ILE A 73 4.63 -11.89 -9.95
CA ILE A 73 5.06 -11.32 -8.68
C ILE A 73 6.40 -10.64 -8.92
N LEU A 74 6.51 -9.36 -8.55
CA LEU A 74 7.74 -8.59 -8.69
C LEU A 74 8.21 -8.15 -7.31
N ILE A 75 9.48 -8.36 -6.99
CA ILE A 75 10.05 -8.02 -5.69
C ILE A 75 11.29 -7.17 -5.89
N MET A 76 11.31 -5.98 -5.29
CA MET A 76 12.49 -5.14 -5.19
C MET A 76 13.36 -5.60 -4.02
N ASP A 77 14.61 -5.89 -4.34
CA ASP A 77 15.66 -6.11 -3.35
C ASP A 77 16.41 -4.81 -3.08
N GLY A 78 16.26 -4.26 -1.88
CA GLY A 78 16.91 -3.01 -1.50
C GLY A 78 18.42 -3.11 -1.27
N THR A 79 18.94 -4.32 -1.02
CA THR A 79 20.39 -4.53 -0.80
C THR A 79 21.10 -4.83 -2.12
N LEU A 80 20.53 -5.70 -2.96
CA LEU A 80 21.08 -6.05 -4.26
C LEU A 80 20.72 -5.03 -5.35
N ASN A 81 19.81 -4.10 -5.07
CA ASN A 81 19.36 -3.03 -5.97
C ASN A 81 18.90 -3.58 -7.33
N LYS A 82 18.06 -4.62 -7.26
CA LYS A 82 17.48 -5.31 -8.43
C LYS A 82 15.98 -5.56 -8.20
N ILE A 83 15.26 -5.79 -9.28
CA ILE A 83 13.87 -6.29 -9.23
C ILE A 83 13.88 -7.72 -9.73
N VAL A 84 13.36 -8.64 -8.93
CA VAL A 84 13.23 -10.05 -9.28
C VAL A 84 11.79 -10.31 -9.71
N ILE A 85 11.61 -11.01 -10.83
CA ILE A 85 10.32 -11.26 -11.47
C ILE A 85 10.04 -12.75 -11.41
N PHE A 86 8.92 -13.10 -10.80
CA PHE A 86 8.41 -14.46 -10.70
C PHE A 86 7.07 -14.56 -11.42
N ASN A 87 6.69 -15.78 -11.82
CA ASN A 87 5.30 -16.06 -12.15
C ASN A 87 4.44 -16.17 -10.87
N SER A 88 3.13 -16.29 -11.04
CA SER A 88 2.16 -16.45 -9.93
C SER A 88 2.36 -17.72 -9.08
N ASN A 89 3.12 -18.70 -9.57
CA ASN A 89 3.48 -19.94 -8.86
C ASN A 89 4.83 -19.84 -8.15
N GLY A 90 5.44 -18.66 -8.07
CA GLY A 90 6.70 -18.44 -7.39
C GLY A 90 7.93 -18.88 -8.19
N LYS A 91 7.77 -19.25 -9.47
CA LYS A 91 8.91 -19.61 -10.32
C LYS A 91 9.61 -18.38 -10.86
N TYR A 92 10.94 -18.38 -10.77
CA TYR A 92 11.78 -17.31 -11.28
C TYR A 92 11.64 -17.23 -12.80
N LEU A 93 11.46 -16.00 -13.31
CA LEU A 93 11.41 -15.73 -14.74
C LEU A 93 12.61 -14.92 -15.19
N ASN A 94 12.92 -13.82 -14.49
CA ASN A 94 14.02 -12.93 -14.83
C ASN A 94 14.30 -11.94 -13.69
N SER A 95 15.34 -11.12 -13.83
CA SER A 95 15.57 -9.94 -13.00
C SER A 95 15.94 -8.71 -13.80
N ILE A 96 15.57 -7.53 -13.32
CA ILE A 96 16.05 -6.26 -13.80
C ILE A 96 17.18 -5.84 -12.84
N SER A 97 18.43 -5.96 -13.31
CA SER A 97 19.64 -5.63 -12.57
C SER A 97 20.56 -4.73 -13.40
N ARG A 98 20.11 -3.50 -13.67
CA ARG A 98 20.79 -2.52 -14.52
C ARG A 98 21.44 -1.41 -13.68
N LYS A 99 22.09 -1.78 -12.57
CA LYS A 99 22.73 -0.82 -11.66
C LYS A 99 23.99 -0.24 -12.30
N GLY A 100 24.07 1.08 -12.40
CA GLY A 100 25.25 1.79 -12.88
C GLY A 100 24.96 3.25 -13.22
N ARG A 101 25.91 3.88 -13.92
CA ARG A 101 25.87 5.31 -14.29
C ARG A 101 25.79 5.52 -15.80
N GLY A 102 25.81 4.45 -16.58
CA GLY A 102 25.75 4.50 -18.03
C GLY A 102 24.37 4.83 -18.57
N PRO A 103 24.25 5.03 -19.89
CA PRO A 103 22.95 5.12 -20.55
C PRO A 103 22.12 3.88 -20.20
N GLN A 104 20.81 4.06 -20.00
CA GLN A 104 19.86 2.98 -19.72
C GLN A 104 20.04 2.25 -18.38
N GLU A 105 20.98 2.65 -17.54
CA GLU A 105 21.20 2.11 -16.20
C GLU A 105 20.56 3.01 -15.13
N TYR A 106 20.24 2.45 -13.96
CA TYR A 106 19.79 3.21 -12.79
C TYR A 106 20.87 3.21 -11.69
N ASN A 107 20.97 4.31 -10.94
CA ASN A 107 21.89 4.37 -9.81
C ASN A 107 21.35 3.62 -8.59
N PHE A 108 20.09 3.90 -8.26
CA PHE A 108 19.37 3.34 -7.14
C PHE A 108 17.89 3.17 -7.51
N ILE A 109 17.26 2.08 -7.04
CA ILE A 109 15.83 1.89 -7.18
C ILE A 109 15.17 2.53 -5.95
N ASN A 110 14.75 3.79 -6.09
CA ASN A 110 13.99 4.45 -5.03
C ASN A 110 12.61 3.81 -4.88
N ASP A 111 12.01 3.43 -6.00
CA ASP A 111 10.70 2.82 -6.08
C ASP A 111 10.50 2.13 -7.45
N PHE A 112 9.49 1.30 -7.62
CA PHE A 112 9.16 0.73 -8.94
C PHE A 112 7.69 0.38 -9.10
N PHE A 113 7.11 0.60 -10.28
CA PHE A 113 5.73 0.20 -10.56
C PHE A 113 5.66 -0.65 -11.83
N PHE A 114 4.55 -1.37 -11.96
CA PHE A 114 4.32 -2.29 -13.07
C PHE A 114 3.01 -1.92 -13.76
N ASN A 115 3.08 -1.68 -15.08
CA ASN A 115 1.92 -1.58 -15.93
C ASN A 115 1.63 -2.96 -16.52
N SER A 116 0.58 -3.62 -16.04
CA SER A 116 0.22 -4.97 -16.48
C SER A 116 -0.30 -5.02 -17.92
N ALA A 117 -0.92 -3.95 -18.42
CA ALA A 117 -1.44 -3.90 -19.80
C ALA A 117 -0.29 -3.91 -20.82
N ASP A 118 0.72 -3.07 -20.61
CA ASP A 118 1.88 -2.95 -21.51
C ASP A 118 3.03 -3.88 -21.13
N ARG A 119 2.93 -4.58 -19.99
CA ARG A 119 3.97 -5.44 -19.41
C ARG A 119 5.31 -4.72 -19.21
N VAL A 120 5.24 -3.46 -18.77
CA VAL A 120 6.39 -2.58 -18.54
C VAL A 120 6.66 -2.44 -17.06
N VAL A 121 7.93 -2.62 -16.67
CA VAL A 121 8.42 -2.32 -15.32
C VAL A 121 9.12 -0.96 -15.36
N SER A 122 8.66 -0.05 -14.51
CA SER A 122 9.20 1.31 -14.43
C SER A 122 9.91 1.51 -13.11
N VAL A 123 11.21 1.80 -13.18
CA VAL A 123 12.08 2.09 -12.04
C VAL A 123 12.14 3.59 -11.82
N VAL A 124 11.91 4.03 -10.59
CA VAL A 124 12.15 5.39 -10.14
C VAL A 124 13.59 5.49 -9.64
N ASP A 125 14.40 6.31 -10.31
CA ASP A 125 15.76 6.68 -9.92
C ASP A 125 15.79 8.20 -9.70
N ARG A 126 15.59 8.61 -8.44
CA ARG A 126 15.37 10.00 -8.02
C ARG A 126 14.26 10.69 -8.82
N ASP A 127 14.60 11.62 -9.70
CA ASP A 127 13.68 12.43 -10.50
C ASP A 127 13.43 11.85 -11.90
N LYS A 128 13.90 10.62 -12.16
CA LYS A 128 13.75 9.93 -13.45
C LYS A 128 12.98 8.63 -13.29
N ILE A 129 12.23 8.30 -14.34
CA ILE A 129 11.61 7.00 -14.53
C ILE A 129 12.27 6.30 -15.70
N LYS A 130 12.81 5.11 -15.46
CA LYS A 130 13.42 4.25 -16.48
C LYS A 130 12.53 3.04 -16.70
N CYS A 131 12.07 2.83 -17.93
CA CYS A 131 11.16 1.75 -18.29
C CYS A 131 11.92 0.59 -18.92
N TYR A 132 11.58 -0.62 -18.49
CA TYR A 132 12.15 -1.86 -19.00
C TYR A 132 11.02 -2.83 -19.34
N ASN A 133 11.24 -3.69 -20.33
CA ASN A 133 10.38 -4.84 -20.53
C ASN A 133 10.71 -5.95 -19.51
N LEU A 134 9.94 -7.04 -19.52
CA LEU A 134 10.18 -8.18 -18.61
C LEU A 134 11.49 -8.93 -18.85
N LYS A 135 12.16 -8.70 -19.99
CA LYS A 135 13.52 -9.21 -20.26
C LYS A 135 14.62 -8.34 -19.64
N GLY A 136 14.28 -7.18 -19.07
CA GLY A 136 15.24 -6.21 -18.55
C GLY A 136 15.91 -5.35 -19.62
N GLU A 137 15.34 -5.35 -20.83
CA GLU A 137 15.76 -4.47 -21.92
C GLU A 137 15.13 -3.09 -21.72
N PHE A 138 15.94 -2.05 -21.88
CA PHE A 138 15.50 -0.67 -21.72
C PHE A 138 14.56 -0.27 -22.87
N ILE A 139 13.49 0.44 -22.52
CA ILE A 139 12.50 0.96 -23.45
C ILE A 139 12.69 2.46 -23.62
N ASN A 140 12.57 3.22 -22.53
CA ASN A 140 12.68 4.68 -22.52
C ASN A 140 12.95 5.23 -21.11
N GLU A 141 13.21 6.54 -21.07
CA GLU A 141 13.36 7.32 -19.82
C GLU A 141 12.44 8.55 -19.88
N VAL A 142 11.87 8.90 -18.73
CA VAL A 142 11.08 10.13 -18.54
C VAL A 142 11.64 10.89 -17.33
N SER A 143 11.92 12.18 -17.51
CA SER A 143 12.25 13.09 -16.41
C SER A 143 10.98 13.67 -15.78
N LEU A 144 10.89 13.59 -14.46
CA LEU A 144 9.75 14.08 -13.68
C LEU A 144 9.89 15.56 -13.29
N GLY A 145 11.12 16.06 -13.17
CA GLY A 145 11.39 17.40 -12.64
C GLY A 145 11.16 17.52 -11.13
N PHE A 146 10.89 16.41 -10.44
CA PHE A 146 10.78 16.29 -8.98
C PHE A 146 11.03 14.84 -8.57
N THR A 147 11.39 14.61 -7.30
CA THR A 147 11.62 13.27 -6.75
C THR A 147 10.35 12.74 -6.07
N PRO A 148 9.67 11.72 -6.62
CA PRO A 148 8.55 11.08 -5.94
C PRO A 148 9.05 10.14 -4.85
N ASN A 149 8.26 9.98 -3.79
CA ASN A 149 8.55 8.95 -2.77
C ASN A 149 7.98 7.60 -3.17
N ARG A 150 6.79 7.61 -3.78
CA ARG A 150 6.19 6.40 -4.34
C ARG A 150 5.40 6.73 -5.60
N VAL A 151 5.41 5.79 -6.55
CA VAL A 151 4.58 5.82 -7.75
C VAL A 151 3.79 4.53 -7.82
N SER A 152 2.49 4.67 -8.09
CA SER A 152 1.58 3.55 -8.30
C SER A 152 0.80 3.75 -9.59
N PHE A 153 0.63 2.67 -10.34
CA PHE A 153 -0.22 2.66 -11.53
C PHE A 153 -1.69 2.48 -11.10
N LEU A 154 -2.57 3.32 -11.65
CA LEU A 154 -4.01 3.25 -11.47
C LEU A 154 -4.66 3.08 -12.86
N PRO A 155 -5.14 1.86 -13.20
CA PRO A 155 -5.85 1.64 -14.45
C PRO A 155 -7.06 2.58 -14.59
N PRO A 156 -7.42 3.03 -15.82
CA PRO A 156 -6.84 2.61 -17.10
C PRO A 156 -5.62 3.43 -17.56
N VAL A 157 -5.38 4.66 -17.08
CA VAL A 157 -4.30 5.55 -17.63
C VAL A 157 -3.90 6.69 -16.69
N SER A 158 -3.90 6.44 -15.37
CA SER A 158 -3.44 7.43 -14.40
C SER A 158 -2.33 6.86 -13.52
N GLN A 159 -1.30 7.64 -13.26
CA GLN A 159 -0.32 7.32 -12.23
C GLN A 159 -0.62 8.19 -11.01
N ILE A 160 -0.63 7.54 -9.85
CA ILE A 160 -0.63 8.23 -8.57
C ILE A 160 0.82 8.43 -8.17
N VAL A 161 1.20 9.69 -8.04
CA VAL A 161 2.50 10.07 -7.53
C VAL A 161 2.33 10.59 -6.11
N GLU A 162 2.99 9.90 -5.20
CA GLU A 162 2.96 10.20 -3.78
C GLU A 162 4.19 11.00 -3.35
N LYS A 163 3.94 11.96 -2.48
CA LYS A 163 4.95 12.67 -1.71
C LYS A 163 4.62 12.57 -0.23
N VAL A 164 5.61 12.19 0.58
CA VAL A 164 5.48 12.00 2.04
C VAL A 164 6.29 13.06 2.80
N VAL A 165 7.28 13.67 2.15
CA VAL A 165 8.14 14.71 2.74
C VAL A 165 7.94 16.01 1.96
N PRO A 166 7.59 17.13 2.63
CA PRO A 166 7.56 18.44 1.99
C PRO A 166 8.91 18.76 1.36
N SER A 167 8.92 19.37 0.18
CA SER A 167 10.13 19.97 -0.39
C SER A 167 10.22 21.45 -0.07
N ASP A 168 11.33 22.06 -0.47
CA ASP A 168 11.51 23.52 -0.43
C ASP A 168 10.49 24.29 -1.31
N HIS A 169 9.66 23.58 -2.09
CA HIS A 169 8.59 24.13 -2.94
C HIS A 169 7.18 23.81 -2.40
N SER A 170 6.86 24.41 -1.25
CA SER A 170 5.65 24.15 -0.44
C SER A 170 4.31 24.32 -1.16
N GLU A 171 4.22 25.20 -2.16
CA GLU A 171 2.99 25.46 -2.94
C GLU A 171 2.55 24.27 -3.81
N SER A 172 3.43 23.26 -3.97
CA SER A 172 3.20 22.07 -4.79
C SER A 172 3.11 20.77 -3.99
N ASP A 173 3.18 20.82 -2.66
CA ASP A 173 3.31 19.62 -1.84
C ASP A 173 1.93 19.05 -1.51
N TYR A 174 1.56 18.00 -2.23
CA TYR A 174 0.33 17.24 -2.04
C TYR A 174 0.68 15.78 -1.78
N TYR A 175 -0.06 15.12 -0.88
CA TYR A 175 0.13 13.68 -0.66
C TYR A 175 -0.14 12.89 -1.94
N ILE A 176 -1.09 13.34 -2.76
CA ILE A 176 -1.51 12.64 -3.98
C ILE A 176 -1.50 13.62 -5.15
N ARG A 177 -0.77 13.25 -6.19
CA ARG A 177 -0.91 13.83 -7.54
C ARG A 177 -1.42 12.75 -8.49
N LEU A 178 -2.56 13.03 -9.13
CA LEU A 178 -3.00 12.28 -10.31
C LEU A 178 -2.32 12.86 -11.53
N THR A 179 -1.66 12.01 -12.30
CA THR A 179 -0.93 12.42 -13.51
C THR A 179 -1.44 11.69 -14.75
N ASN A 180 -1.07 12.18 -15.93
CA ASN A 180 -1.20 11.42 -17.17
C ASN A 180 0.04 10.52 -17.39
N ASN A 181 0.04 9.69 -18.43
CA ASN A 181 1.14 8.78 -18.76
C ASN A 181 2.52 9.43 -18.97
N ASN A 182 2.57 10.74 -19.18
CA ASN A 182 3.81 11.51 -19.29
C ASN A 182 4.17 12.21 -17.97
N PHE A 183 3.57 11.78 -16.85
CA PHE A 183 3.73 12.31 -15.50
C PHE A 183 3.39 13.79 -15.34
N LYS A 184 2.63 14.38 -16.28
CA LYS A 184 2.08 15.73 -16.11
C LYS A 184 0.89 15.68 -15.16
N THR A 185 0.90 16.54 -14.14
CA THR A 185 -0.17 16.65 -13.14
C THR A 185 -1.51 17.03 -13.78
N LYS A 186 -2.53 16.20 -13.57
CA LYS A 186 -3.94 16.51 -13.88
C LYS A 186 -4.63 17.16 -12.68
N SER A 187 -4.37 16.63 -11.48
CA SER A 187 -4.93 17.15 -10.25
C SER A 187 -4.06 16.79 -9.06
N ALA A 188 -4.09 17.61 -8.03
CA ALA A 188 -3.45 17.30 -6.76
C ALA A 188 -4.46 17.53 -5.61
N ARG A 189 -4.39 16.70 -4.58
CA ARG A 189 -5.30 16.73 -3.42
C ARG A 189 -4.53 16.39 -2.15
N LEU A 190 -5.11 16.78 -1.02
CA LEU A 190 -4.55 16.60 0.32
C LEU A 190 -3.19 17.32 0.44
N PRO A 191 -3.18 18.65 0.63
CA PRO A 191 -1.93 19.38 0.78
C PRO A 191 -1.14 18.82 1.97
N LEU A 192 0.15 18.59 1.75
CA LEU A 192 1.12 18.26 2.79
C LEU A 192 1.25 19.49 3.68
N LYS A 193 0.96 19.32 4.97
CA LYS A 193 1.25 20.37 5.94
C LYS A 193 2.76 20.36 6.21
N PRO A 194 3.44 21.53 6.22
CA PRO A 194 4.84 21.61 6.61
C PRO A 194 5.04 20.96 7.98
N LEU A 195 6.07 20.14 8.12
CA LEU A 195 6.46 19.63 9.43
C LEU A 195 7.22 20.75 10.14
N THR A 196 6.62 21.34 11.18
CA THR A 196 7.23 22.43 11.96
C THR A 196 7.59 21.95 13.36
N GLY A 197 8.82 22.24 13.81
CA GLY A 197 9.29 22.02 15.19
C GLY A 197 10.67 21.33 15.26
N PRO A 198 11.48 21.60 16.30
CA PRO A 198 12.73 20.87 16.53
C PRO A 198 12.43 19.40 16.85
N GLY A 199 13.24 18.47 16.33
CA GLY A 199 13.10 17.05 16.66
C GLY A 199 11.93 16.33 15.97
N PHE A 200 11.62 16.62 14.71
CA PHE A 200 10.64 15.80 13.97
C PHE A 200 11.24 14.42 13.61
N GLY A 201 11.33 13.53 14.60
CA GLY A 201 11.71 12.14 14.44
C GLY A 201 10.50 11.35 13.95
N VAL A 202 10.52 11.00 12.67
CA VAL A 202 9.48 10.23 12.00
C VAL A 202 9.74 8.73 12.23
N GLU A 203 10.04 8.34 13.46
CA GLU A 203 10.39 6.97 13.80
C GLU A 203 9.14 6.07 13.76
N GLY A 204 9.22 4.97 13.02
CA GLY A 204 8.21 3.92 13.04
C GLY A 204 6.92 4.17 12.26
N GLN A 205 6.93 5.12 11.31
CA GLN A 205 5.76 5.40 10.47
C GLN A 205 6.05 5.17 8.96
N ILE A 206 7.32 4.98 8.56
CA ILE A 206 7.83 4.93 7.15
C ILE A 206 7.24 3.75 6.33
N TYR A 207 6.66 2.74 6.98
CA TYR A 207 6.12 1.52 6.34
C TYR A 207 4.60 1.53 6.11
N ARG A 208 3.93 2.69 6.18
CA ARG A 208 2.48 2.81 5.96
C ARG A 208 2.13 2.54 4.47
N THR A 209 1.15 1.68 4.21
CA THR A 209 0.64 1.45 2.84
C THR A 209 -0.17 2.66 2.40
N LEU A 210 0.37 3.42 1.46
CA LEU A 210 -0.17 4.73 1.10
C LEU A 210 -0.97 4.73 -0.20
N VAL A 211 -0.70 3.87 -1.18
CA VAL A 211 -1.62 3.65 -2.31
C VAL A 211 -1.65 2.16 -2.61
N ASN A 212 -2.85 1.57 -2.60
CA ASN A 212 -3.06 0.26 -3.23
C ASN A 212 -3.67 0.51 -4.61
N GLY A 213 -2.88 0.31 -5.68
CA GLY A 213 -3.34 0.56 -7.04
C GLY A 213 -4.41 -0.44 -7.53
N LYS A 214 -4.44 -1.65 -6.96
CA LYS A 214 -5.42 -2.70 -7.32
C LYS A 214 -6.76 -2.48 -6.61
N SER A 215 -6.72 -2.19 -5.31
CA SER A 215 -7.91 -1.86 -4.50
C SER A 215 -8.28 -0.37 -4.55
N ALA A 216 -7.48 0.43 -5.26
CA ALA A 216 -7.70 1.84 -5.56
C ALA A 216 -8.01 2.70 -4.33
N TYR A 217 -7.23 2.55 -3.25
CA TYR A 217 -7.34 3.39 -2.05
C TYR A 217 -6.00 4.01 -1.64
N PHE A 218 -6.08 5.06 -0.83
CA PHE A 218 -4.95 5.75 -0.23
C PHE A 218 -5.16 5.99 1.25
N PHE A 219 -4.10 5.86 2.06
CA PHE A 219 -4.16 6.08 3.50
C PHE A 219 -2.95 6.85 4.01
N SER A 220 -3.07 8.18 4.03
CA SER A 220 -1.98 9.14 4.33
C SER A 220 -1.22 8.84 5.62
N TYR A 221 0.07 9.16 5.58
CA TYR A 221 1.05 9.03 6.64
C TYR A 221 0.66 9.69 7.97
N PHE A 222 0.12 10.90 7.88
CA PHE A 222 -0.32 11.69 9.02
C PHE A 222 -1.86 11.81 9.07
N GLY A 223 -2.55 11.14 8.14
CA GLY A 223 -4.00 11.17 8.07
C GLY A 223 -4.65 10.14 8.98
N ASP A 224 -5.87 10.44 9.36
CA ASP A 224 -6.81 9.52 9.99
C ASP A 224 -7.78 8.89 8.97
N THR A 225 -7.73 9.34 7.72
CA THR A 225 -8.75 9.05 6.71
C THR A 225 -8.18 8.21 5.57
N VAL A 226 -8.86 7.10 5.28
CA VAL A 226 -8.71 6.32 4.05
C VAL A 226 -9.54 6.96 2.96
N TYR A 227 -8.95 7.12 1.78
CA TYR A 227 -9.59 7.66 0.60
C TYR A 227 -9.68 6.60 -0.50
N HIS A 228 -10.85 6.43 -1.10
CA HIS A 228 -10.99 5.70 -2.35
C HIS A 228 -10.66 6.63 -3.52
N ILE A 229 -9.90 6.11 -4.47
CA ILE A 229 -9.36 6.86 -5.60
C ILE A 229 -9.79 6.16 -6.88
N ASN A 230 -10.15 6.95 -7.88
CA ASN A 230 -10.17 6.49 -9.26
C ASN A 230 -9.44 7.51 -10.15
N SER A 231 -9.45 7.30 -11.46
CA SER A 231 -8.79 8.18 -12.42
C SER A 231 -9.28 9.63 -12.41
N GLU A 232 -10.43 9.92 -11.80
CA GLU A 232 -11.08 11.23 -11.81
C GLU A 232 -11.20 11.87 -10.42
N ARG A 233 -11.38 11.07 -9.36
CA ARG A 233 -11.83 11.55 -8.05
C ARG A 233 -11.10 10.84 -6.91
N ILE A 234 -10.95 11.58 -5.81
CA ILE A 234 -10.44 11.11 -4.53
C ILE A 234 -11.55 11.39 -3.51
N ARG A 235 -12.05 10.36 -2.83
CA ARG A 235 -13.21 10.45 -1.91
C ARG A 235 -12.87 9.84 -0.55
N PRO A 236 -13.19 10.49 0.57
CA PRO A 236 -12.99 9.88 1.88
C PRO A 236 -13.97 8.70 2.06
N ALA A 237 -13.44 7.55 2.49
CA ALA A 237 -14.21 6.33 2.73
C ALA A 237 -14.38 6.06 4.23
N TYR A 238 -13.26 6.03 4.96
CA TYR A 238 -13.23 5.74 6.40
C TYR A 238 -12.38 6.77 7.13
N ALA A 239 -12.84 7.27 8.27
CA ALA A 239 -12.08 8.13 9.16
C ALA A 239 -11.93 7.47 10.53
N PHE A 240 -10.68 7.26 10.96
CA PHE A 240 -10.36 6.60 12.22
C PHE A 240 -10.30 7.61 13.37
N LYS A 241 -11.13 7.40 14.38
CA LYS A 241 -11.13 8.19 15.62
C LYS A 241 -10.32 7.45 16.68
N TYR A 242 -9.07 7.89 16.87
CA TYR A 242 -8.16 7.33 17.86
C TYR A 242 -8.43 7.91 19.26
N ASP A 243 -8.43 7.07 20.28
CA ASP A 243 -8.48 7.47 21.70
C ASP A 243 -7.11 7.87 22.28
N LYS A 244 -6.04 7.62 21.53
CA LYS A 244 -4.64 7.91 21.87
C LYS A 244 -3.96 8.66 20.72
N LYS A 245 -2.75 9.18 20.98
CA LYS A 245 -1.96 9.88 19.98
C LYS A 245 -1.53 8.93 18.84
N THR A 246 -1.35 9.47 17.65
CA THR A 246 -0.82 8.74 16.47
C THR A 246 0.48 9.34 15.93
N THR A 247 0.94 10.44 16.52
CA THR A 247 2.12 11.18 16.10
C THR A 247 3.06 11.30 17.29
N ILE A 248 4.34 11.03 17.03
CA ILE A 248 5.42 11.22 17.98
C ILE A 248 5.99 12.61 17.71
N VAL A 249 6.07 13.43 18.75
CA VAL A 249 6.86 14.66 18.72
C VAL A 249 8.09 14.34 19.55
N THR A 250 9.26 14.21 18.92
CA THR A 250 10.49 14.05 19.69
C THR A 250 10.93 15.43 20.17
N ASP A 251 11.50 15.50 21.35
CA ASP A 251 12.13 16.70 21.91
C ASP A 251 13.57 16.92 21.40
N GLY A 252 13.95 16.21 20.33
CA GLY A 252 15.33 16.16 19.83
C GLY A 252 16.19 15.08 20.48
N THR A 253 15.65 14.30 21.43
CA THR A 253 16.32 13.09 21.92
C THR A 253 16.11 11.91 20.95
N PHE A 254 17.11 11.04 20.84
CA PHE A 254 17.07 9.85 19.99
C PHE A 254 16.16 8.72 20.53
N ASN A 255 15.51 8.91 21.68
CA ASN A 255 14.65 7.93 22.34
C ASN A 255 13.32 8.57 22.78
N PRO A 256 12.41 8.91 21.86
CA PRO A 256 11.13 9.48 22.24
C PRO A 256 10.30 8.49 23.07
N GLU A 257 9.59 8.99 24.09
CA GLU A 257 8.59 8.19 24.79
C GLU A 257 7.41 7.86 23.84
N VAL A 258 7.17 6.57 23.62
CA VAL A 258 6.23 6.06 22.60
C VAL A 258 5.10 5.21 23.18
N ASP A 259 5.06 5.03 24.49
CA ASP A 259 4.19 4.04 25.15
C ASP A 259 2.70 4.37 25.10
N GLU A 260 2.33 5.62 24.81
CA GLU A 260 0.93 6.03 24.67
C GLU A 260 0.61 6.55 23.26
N THR A 261 1.32 6.02 22.25
CA THR A 261 1.14 6.39 20.84
C THR A 261 0.91 5.16 19.96
N TYR A 262 -0.12 5.23 19.11
CA TYR A 262 -0.32 4.27 18.02
C TYR A 262 0.72 4.49 16.92
N ARG A 263 1.41 3.41 16.53
CA ARG A 263 2.52 3.42 15.58
C ARG A 263 2.32 2.38 14.49
N TYR A 264 3.07 2.46 13.39
CA TYR A 264 3.07 1.47 12.30
C TYR A 264 1.67 1.17 11.74
N LEU A 265 0.85 2.21 11.54
CA LEU A 265 -0.50 2.01 11.05
C LEU A 265 -0.48 1.54 9.59
N SER A 266 -1.25 0.49 9.27
CA SER A 266 -1.42 0.01 7.89
C SER A 266 -2.82 -0.53 7.68
N TYR A 267 -3.38 -0.27 6.50
CA TYR A 267 -4.78 -0.52 6.20
C TYR A 267 -4.91 -1.40 4.96
N PHE A 268 -5.83 -2.36 5.02
CA PHE A 268 -6.11 -3.34 3.97
C PHE A 268 -7.60 -3.59 3.82
N GLU A 269 -8.05 -3.70 2.56
CA GLU A 269 -9.43 -4.02 2.20
C GLU A 269 -9.52 -5.45 1.64
N LEU A 270 -10.38 -6.27 2.22
CA LEU A 270 -10.74 -7.61 1.77
C LEU A 270 -12.26 -7.65 1.46
N PRO A 271 -12.74 -8.65 0.69
CA PRO A 271 -14.17 -8.80 0.39
C PRO A 271 -15.03 -8.96 1.64
N GLY A 272 -15.65 -7.86 2.11
CA GLY A 272 -16.52 -7.86 3.29
C GLY A 272 -15.80 -7.64 4.62
N LEU A 273 -14.48 -7.46 4.60
CA LEU A 273 -13.66 -7.30 5.80
C LEU A 273 -12.54 -6.30 5.55
N ASN A 274 -12.45 -5.28 6.39
CA ASN A 274 -11.35 -4.32 6.37
C ASN A 274 -10.51 -4.45 7.63
N LEU A 275 -9.20 -4.30 7.48
CA LEU A 275 -8.23 -4.51 8.55
C LEU A 275 -7.36 -3.26 8.72
N LEU A 276 -7.26 -2.76 9.95
CA LEU A 276 -6.30 -1.74 10.34
C LEU A 276 -5.30 -2.35 11.33
N PHE A 277 -4.06 -2.55 10.90
CA PHE A 277 -2.96 -2.97 11.75
C PHE A 277 -2.28 -1.76 12.39
N TYR A 278 -1.88 -1.90 13.64
CA TYR A 278 -1.14 -0.88 14.37
C TYR A 278 -0.37 -1.50 15.54
N ARG A 279 0.67 -0.81 16.00
CA ARG A 279 1.37 -1.13 17.24
C ARG A 279 0.96 -0.15 18.32
N PHE A 280 0.76 -0.64 19.53
CA PHE A 280 0.59 0.18 20.73
C PHE A 280 1.42 -0.45 21.83
N LYS A 281 2.23 0.36 22.53
CA LYS A 281 3.30 -0.14 23.41
C LYS A 281 4.20 -1.13 22.65
N ASN A 282 4.44 -2.31 23.22
CA ASN A 282 5.26 -3.35 22.63
C ASN A 282 4.46 -4.46 21.93
N GLU A 283 3.16 -4.25 21.75
CA GLU A 283 2.26 -5.23 21.14
C GLU A 283 1.66 -4.73 19.83
N GLN A 284 1.33 -5.67 18.97
CA GLN A 284 0.74 -5.41 17.67
C GLN A 284 -0.70 -5.90 17.62
N TYR A 285 -1.53 -5.09 16.99
CA TYR A 285 -2.97 -5.22 16.97
C TYR A 285 -3.50 -5.11 15.55
N CYS A 286 -4.67 -5.70 15.33
CA CYS A 286 -5.46 -5.57 14.11
C CYS A 286 -6.90 -5.26 14.50
N LEU A 287 -7.40 -4.09 14.10
CA LEU A 287 -8.82 -3.77 14.16
C LEU A 287 -9.48 -4.27 12.88
N ALA A 288 -10.35 -5.26 13.02
CA ALA A 288 -11.18 -5.79 11.95
C ALA A 288 -12.56 -5.13 11.98
N PHE A 289 -13.08 -4.74 10.82
CA PHE A 289 -14.42 -4.20 10.69
C PHE A 289 -15.04 -4.53 9.34
N ASN A 290 -16.35 -4.78 9.34
CA ASN A 290 -17.09 -5.01 8.10
C ASN A 290 -17.57 -3.66 7.54
N PRO A 291 -17.32 -3.35 6.25
CA PRO A 291 -17.73 -2.07 5.68
C PRO A 291 -19.26 -1.87 5.67
N LYS A 292 -20.05 -2.95 5.65
CA LYS A 292 -21.52 -2.93 5.65
C LYS A 292 -22.17 -2.97 7.04
N SER A 293 -21.40 -3.21 8.10
CA SER A 293 -21.87 -3.28 9.49
C SER A 293 -21.15 -2.23 10.36
N GLU A 294 -21.73 -1.83 11.49
CA GLU A 294 -21.04 -0.97 12.47
C GLU A 294 -20.12 -1.77 13.41
N SER A 295 -20.16 -3.10 13.35
CA SER A 295 -19.36 -3.97 14.22
C SER A 295 -17.87 -3.87 13.93
N THR A 296 -17.09 -3.65 14.97
CA THR A 296 -15.63 -3.72 14.95
C THR A 296 -15.15 -4.70 16.03
N LYS A 297 -14.00 -5.34 15.80
CA LYS A 297 -13.33 -6.18 16.81
C LYS A 297 -11.82 -6.03 16.67
N THR A 298 -11.15 -5.85 17.80
CA THR A 298 -9.69 -5.76 17.86
C THR A 298 -9.11 -7.11 18.24
N PHE A 299 -8.01 -7.47 17.60
CA PHE A 299 -7.24 -8.67 17.85
C PHE A 299 -5.78 -8.34 18.11
N LYS A 300 -5.09 -9.14 18.94
CA LYS A 300 -3.64 -9.22 18.95
C LYS A 300 -3.18 -10.00 17.72
N THR A 301 -2.08 -9.60 17.11
CA THR A 301 -1.54 -10.25 15.90
C THR A 301 -0.02 -10.30 15.92
N PRO A 302 0.61 -11.39 15.45
CA PRO A 302 2.06 -11.48 15.33
C PRO A 302 2.60 -10.88 14.02
N PHE A 303 1.72 -10.47 13.09
CA PHE A 303 2.10 -10.02 11.75
C PHE A 303 1.33 -8.79 11.28
N VAL A 304 1.88 -8.14 10.25
CA VAL A 304 1.23 -7.13 9.43
C VAL A 304 1.20 -7.66 7.99
N LEU A 305 0.10 -7.44 7.28
CA LEU A 305 0.02 -7.81 5.87
C LEU A 305 0.98 -6.96 5.02
N ARG A 306 1.45 -7.54 3.91
CA ARG A 306 2.18 -6.84 2.85
C ARG A 306 1.24 -6.32 1.78
N ASP A 307 0.22 -7.10 1.43
CA ASP A 307 -0.80 -6.75 0.44
C ASP A 307 -2.07 -7.60 0.63
N VAL A 308 -3.09 -7.33 -0.18
CA VAL A 308 -4.26 -8.19 -0.38
C VAL A 308 -4.36 -8.58 -1.85
N VAL A 309 -4.35 -9.88 -2.13
CA VAL A 309 -4.41 -10.41 -3.50
C VAL A 309 -5.54 -11.42 -3.61
N ASN A 310 -6.47 -11.13 -4.52
CA ASN A 310 -7.63 -11.98 -4.82
C ASN A 310 -8.41 -12.35 -3.54
N GLY A 311 -8.58 -11.36 -2.66
CA GLY A 311 -9.30 -11.51 -1.38
C GLY A 311 -8.52 -12.20 -0.26
N ASN A 312 -7.24 -12.52 -0.45
CA ASN A 312 -6.38 -13.10 0.58
C ASN A 312 -5.37 -12.06 1.06
N GLY A 313 -5.15 -11.97 2.38
CA GLY A 313 -4.04 -11.21 2.92
C GLY A 313 -2.71 -11.90 2.62
N ILE A 314 -1.68 -11.13 2.30
CA ILE A 314 -0.37 -11.67 1.97
C ILE A 314 0.61 -11.32 3.08
N LEU A 315 1.28 -12.32 3.65
CA LEU A 315 2.48 -12.13 4.46
C LEU A 315 3.71 -12.48 3.64
N LEU A 316 4.84 -11.86 4.00
CA LEU A 316 6.15 -12.30 3.54
C LEU A 316 6.94 -12.80 4.75
N ALA A 317 7.43 -14.03 4.64
CA ALA A 317 8.34 -14.65 5.58
C ALA A 317 9.47 -15.32 4.80
N ASN A 318 10.44 -15.88 5.51
CA ASN A 318 11.45 -16.74 4.92
C ASN A 318 11.55 -18.06 5.69
N SER A 319 12.27 -19.03 5.13
CA SER A 319 12.41 -20.35 5.76
C SER A 319 13.01 -20.31 7.18
N LEU A 320 13.79 -19.27 7.50
CA LEU A 320 14.36 -19.03 8.85
C LEU A 320 13.30 -18.61 9.89
N SER A 321 12.21 -17.97 9.48
CA SER A 321 11.25 -17.29 10.38
C SER A 321 9.82 -17.83 10.29
N ILE A 322 9.47 -18.52 9.20
CA ILE A 322 8.10 -18.93 8.90
C ILE A 322 7.53 -19.90 9.95
N GLY A 323 8.34 -20.83 10.49
CA GLY A 323 7.90 -21.76 11.52
C GLY A 323 7.46 -21.05 12.79
N LYS A 324 8.28 -20.09 13.27
CA LYS A 324 7.94 -19.27 14.45
C LYS A 324 6.69 -18.43 14.19
N LEU A 325 6.58 -17.83 13.01
CA LEU A 325 5.42 -17.03 12.63
C LEU A 325 4.13 -17.85 12.66
N ILE A 326 4.13 -19.05 12.07
CA ILE A 326 2.96 -19.93 12.02
C ILE A 326 2.56 -20.43 13.41
N GLU A 327 3.53 -20.80 14.24
CA GLU A 327 3.25 -21.25 15.61
C GLU A 327 2.54 -20.17 16.44
N MET A 328 2.76 -18.89 16.14
CA MET A 328 2.11 -17.77 16.84
C MET A 328 0.62 -17.59 16.50
N PHE A 329 0.11 -18.08 15.36
CA PHE A 329 -1.30 -17.89 14.96
C PHE A 329 -2.05 -19.19 14.58
N ASP A 330 -1.35 -20.30 14.38
CA ASP A 330 -1.96 -21.61 14.11
C ASP A 330 -1.10 -22.73 14.71
N PRO A 331 -1.00 -22.81 16.05
CA PRO A 331 -0.27 -23.88 16.72
C PRO A 331 -0.85 -25.24 16.32
N GLY A 332 0.01 -26.13 15.83
CA GLY A 332 -0.40 -27.43 15.27
C GLY A 332 -0.81 -27.40 13.79
N ARG A 333 -0.70 -26.26 13.10
CA ARG A 333 -0.76 -26.13 11.64
C ARG A 333 -2.07 -26.63 10.99
N LYS A 334 -3.18 -26.58 11.73
CA LYS A 334 -4.48 -27.13 11.33
C LYS A 334 -5.17 -26.33 10.21
N LYS A 335 -4.77 -25.07 10.04
CA LYS A 335 -5.33 -24.14 9.04
C LYS A 335 -4.49 -24.07 7.76
N CYS A 336 -3.39 -24.84 7.67
CA CYS A 336 -2.57 -24.90 6.46
C CYS A 336 -3.29 -25.71 5.36
N SER A 337 -3.47 -25.10 4.20
CA SER A 337 -4.13 -25.72 3.05
C SER A 337 -3.20 -26.61 2.24
N ASN A 338 -1.88 -26.46 2.41
CA ASN A 338 -0.85 -27.22 1.70
C ASN A 338 0.30 -27.64 2.62
N PRO A 339 0.03 -28.46 3.66
CA PRO A 339 1.00 -28.80 4.71
C PRO A 339 2.29 -29.44 4.18
N GLY A 340 2.23 -30.21 3.09
CA GLY A 340 3.44 -30.79 2.48
C GLY A 340 4.42 -29.75 1.93
N VAL A 341 3.92 -28.61 1.43
CA VAL A 341 4.78 -27.50 0.99
C VAL A 341 5.41 -26.83 2.21
N LEU A 342 4.62 -26.60 3.26
CA LEU A 342 5.12 -26.05 4.50
C LEU A 342 6.21 -26.94 5.12
N ASP A 343 6.00 -28.25 5.17
CA ASP A 343 6.98 -29.21 5.71
C ASP A 343 8.30 -29.14 4.93
N ASN A 344 8.26 -28.99 3.61
CA ASN A 344 9.47 -28.84 2.80
C ASN A 344 10.20 -27.53 3.10
N VAL A 345 9.47 -26.41 3.26
CA VAL A 345 10.07 -25.12 3.63
C VAL A 345 10.70 -25.19 5.04
N LEU A 346 10.05 -25.87 5.98
CA LEU A 346 10.56 -26.02 7.36
C LEU A 346 11.79 -26.94 7.44
N LYS A 347 11.90 -27.94 6.56
CA LYS A 347 13.11 -28.76 6.44
C LYS A 347 14.31 -27.96 5.91
N ASP A 348 14.04 -26.95 5.09
CA ASP A 348 15.05 -26.04 4.54
C ASP A 348 15.25 -24.81 5.44
N SER A 349 15.59 -25.06 6.71
CA SER A 349 15.62 -24.03 7.76
C SER A 349 16.84 -23.11 7.72
N GLU A 350 17.68 -23.16 6.69
CA GLU A 350 18.94 -22.38 6.63
C GLU A 350 19.11 -21.56 5.34
N SER A 351 18.37 -21.90 4.27
CA SER A 351 18.51 -21.23 2.97
C SER A 351 18.04 -19.78 2.94
N GLY A 352 17.13 -19.40 3.84
CA GLY A 352 16.49 -18.08 3.81
C GLY A 352 15.58 -17.88 2.60
N ILE A 353 15.03 -18.96 2.02
CA ILE A 353 14.07 -18.88 0.90
C ILE A 353 12.90 -17.99 1.28
N GLN A 354 12.60 -17.00 0.44
CA GLN A 354 11.42 -16.14 0.61
C GLN A 354 10.14 -16.93 0.32
N CYS A 355 9.15 -16.76 1.18
CA CYS A 355 7.87 -17.44 1.12
C CYS A 355 6.74 -16.44 1.35
N PHE A 356 5.74 -16.44 0.46
CA PHE A 356 4.48 -15.78 0.75
C PHE A 356 3.56 -16.71 1.53
N VAL A 357 2.89 -16.15 2.55
CA VAL A 357 1.79 -16.83 3.24
C VAL A 357 0.50 -16.12 2.84
N LYS A 358 -0.34 -16.79 2.05
CA LYS A 358 -1.65 -16.29 1.65
C LYS A 358 -2.65 -16.67 2.72
N ILE A 359 -3.24 -15.69 3.39
CA ILE A 359 -4.19 -15.88 4.48
C ILE A 359 -5.61 -15.60 3.97
N CYS A 360 -6.48 -16.59 4.12
CA CYS A 360 -7.90 -16.45 3.96
C CYS A 360 -8.54 -16.12 5.31
N PHE A 361 -9.25 -15.01 5.40
CA PHE A 361 -9.98 -14.60 6.60
C PHE A 361 -11.45 -15.04 6.54
N LEU A 362 -12.08 -15.17 7.71
CA LEU A 362 -13.52 -15.30 7.85
C LEU A 362 -14.17 -13.93 7.62
N ASN A 363 -15.32 -13.92 6.93
CA ASN A 363 -16.08 -12.70 6.62
C ASN A 363 -17.10 -12.33 7.70
#